data_AF-A0A6A6IBE7-F1
#
_entry.id   AF-A0A6A6IBE7-F1
#
_cell.length_a   1.000
_cell.length_b   1.000
_cell.length_c   1.000
_cell.angle_alpha   90.00
_cell.angle_beta   90.00
_cell.angle_gamma   90.00
#
_symmetry.space_group_name_H-M   'P 1'
#
loop_
_entity.id
_entity.type
_entity.pdbx_description
1 polymer ?
#
loop_
_entity_poly.entity_id
_entity_poly.type
_entity_poly.pdbx_seq_one_letter_code
_entity_poly.pdbx_strand_id
1 'polypeptide(L)'
;MFPTVQRAVTRINSALFFGEDVAFDEAFTTHGLNFISQVALVPEAVRLVPSFLRPLVTKLIKGRNADQKFVFSIMTQMIEQRLAYNTSTPESSRRNPQTFTEGYIDHHPSDHTTANILNSINTTWVTSSLAIPILTCHLLQDLYTHAAHLPALT
;
A
#
# COMPACT_ATOMS: atom_id res chain seq x y z
N MET A 1 -9.99 18.01 -4.40
CA MET A 1 -10.20 16.76 -5.17
C MET A 1 -9.17 15.69 -4.80
N PHE A 2 -7.87 15.94 -4.99
CA PHE A 2 -6.82 14.94 -4.75
C PHE A 2 -6.87 14.25 -3.37
N PRO A 3 -7.00 14.95 -2.22
CA PRO A 3 -7.04 14.28 -0.91
C PRO A 3 -8.21 13.30 -0.75
N THR A 4 -9.37 13.64 -1.33
CA THR A 4 -10.56 12.77 -1.31
C THR A 4 -10.35 11.53 -2.17
N VAL A 5 -9.82 11.71 -3.38
CA VAL A 5 -9.50 10.61 -4.30
C VAL A 5 -8.43 9.71 -3.68
N GLN A 6 -7.37 10.29 -3.12
CA GLN A 6 -6.29 9.57 -2.47
C GLN A 6 -6.83 8.73 -1.30
N ARG A 7 -7.65 9.30 -0.41
CA ARG A 7 -8.27 8.54 0.69
C ARG A 7 -9.14 7.40 0.18
N ALA A 8 -9.99 7.64 -0.81
CA ALA A 8 -10.88 6.63 -1.36
C ALA A 8 -10.09 5.48 -2.02
N VAL A 9 -9.12 5.80 -2.87
CA VAL A 9 -8.27 4.83 -3.55
C VAL A 9 -7.41 4.06 -2.55
N THR A 10 -6.83 4.72 -1.54
CA THR A 10 -6.06 4.02 -0.50
C THR A 10 -6.93 3.02 0.26
N ARG A 11 -8.20 3.34 0.56
CA ARG A 11 -9.13 2.37 1.17
C ARG A 11 -9.43 1.20 0.23
N ILE A 12 -9.74 1.47 -1.04
CA ILE A 12 -9.99 0.42 -2.03
C ILE A 12 -8.78 -0.50 -2.19
N ASN A 13 -7.58 0.06 -2.34
CA ASN A 13 -6.35 -0.70 -2.40
C ASN A 13 -6.12 -1.50 -1.12
N SER A 14 -6.39 -0.92 0.05
CA SER A 14 -6.23 -1.64 1.32
C SER A 14 -7.22 -2.79 1.44
N ALA A 15 -8.45 -2.66 0.90
CA ALA A 15 -9.41 -3.76 0.88
C ALA A 15 -8.93 -4.93 0.01
N LEU A 16 -8.39 -4.63 -1.18
CA LEU A 16 -7.81 -5.64 -2.07
C LEU A 16 -6.57 -6.31 -1.47
N PHE A 17 -5.72 -5.53 -0.79
CA PHE A 17 -4.46 -6.03 -0.27
C PHE A 17 -4.57 -6.76 1.06
N PHE A 18 -5.43 -6.25 1.94
CA PHE A 18 -5.46 -6.60 3.36
C PHE A 18 -6.85 -7.02 3.85
N GLY A 19 -7.88 -6.92 3.01
CA GLY A 19 -9.26 -7.22 3.37
C GLY A 19 -10.01 -6.00 3.89
N GLU A 20 -11.33 -6.13 3.95
CA GLU A 20 -12.24 -5.04 4.30
C GLU A 20 -12.02 -4.52 5.72
N ASP A 21 -11.75 -5.41 6.69
CA ASP A 21 -11.52 -5.03 8.08
C ASP A 21 -10.40 -3.98 8.22
N VAL A 22 -9.29 -4.17 7.49
CA VAL A 22 -8.16 -3.24 7.48
C VAL A 22 -8.49 -1.97 6.69
N ALA A 23 -9.27 -2.08 5.62
CA ALA A 23 -9.65 -0.94 4.79
C ALA A 23 -10.62 0.04 5.49
N PHE A 24 -11.47 -0.49 6.36
CA PHE A 24 -12.44 0.30 7.12
C PHE A 24 -11.93 0.73 8.51
N ASP A 25 -10.76 0.23 8.94
CA ASP A 25 -10.04 0.78 10.08
C ASP A 25 -9.53 2.20 9.77
N GLU A 26 -10.06 3.17 10.50
CA GLU A 26 -9.72 4.57 10.34
C GLU A 26 -8.29 4.91 10.81
N ALA A 27 -7.79 4.19 11.81
CA ALA A 27 -6.40 4.31 12.25
C ALA A 27 -5.46 3.78 11.16
N PHE A 28 -5.76 2.62 10.58
CA PHE A 28 -4.98 2.11 9.45
C PHE A 28 -5.02 3.04 8.24
N THR A 29 -6.20 3.53 7.86
CA THR A 29 -6.33 4.49 6.75
C THR A 29 -5.49 5.75 6.99
N THR A 30 -5.53 6.28 8.21
CA THR A 30 -4.81 7.51 8.58
C THR A 30 -3.30 7.30 8.59
N HIS A 31 -2.81 6.27 9.28
CA HIS A 31 -1.39 5.93 9.29
C HIS A 31 -0.88 5.54 7.90
N GLY A 32 -1.68 4.81 7.14
CA GLY A 32 -1.37 4.43 5.75
C GLY A 32 -1.18 5.65 4.85
N LEU A 33 -2.11 6.61 4.88
CA LEU A 33 -1.99 7.85 4.11
C LEU A 33 -0.76 8.67 4.52
N ASN A 34 -0.53 8.83 5.83
CA ASN A 34 0.65 9.55 6.32
C ASN A 34 1.94 8.89 5.86
N PHE A 35 2.02 7.55 5.93
CA PHE A 35 3.17 6.80 5.47
C PHE A 35 3.38 6.94 3.95
N ILE A 36 2.32 6.82 3.14
CA ILE A 36 2.37 7.04 1.70
C ILE A 36 2.89 8.44 1.37
N SER A 37 2.38 9.48 2.04
CA SER A 37 2.84 10.86 1.88
C SER A 37 4.30 11.03 2.27
N GLN A 38 4.75 10.40 3.36
CA GLN A 38 6.17 10.42 3.74
C GLN A 38 7.04 9.77 2.67
N VAL A 39 6.64 8.61 2.12
CA VAL A 39 7.37 7.94 1.03
C VAL A 39 7.41 8.81 -0.22
N ALA A 40 6.32 9.49 -0.58
CA ALA A 40 6.28 10.39 -1.73
C ALA A 40 7.26 11.56 -1.61
N LEU A 41 7.50 12.05 -0.39
CA LEU A 41 8.40 13.18 -0.13
C LEU A 41 9.88 12.80 -0.16
N VAL A 42 10.24 11.53 0.10
CA VAL A 42 11.64 11.10 0.19
C VAL A 42 12.42 11.35 -1.12
N PRO A 43 11.94 10.93 -2.31
CA PRO A 43 12.65 11.15 -3.56
C PRO A 43 12.89 12.62 -3.88
N GLU A 44 11.87 13.46 -3.67
CA GLU A 44 11.95 14.91 -3.93
C GLU A 44 12.91 15.60 -2.96
N ALA A 45 12.84 15.25 -1.68
CA ALA A 45 13.79 15.75 -0.69
C ALA A 45 15.23 15.34 -1.05
N VAL A 46 15.47 14.07 -1.38
CA VAL A 46 16.80 13.55 -1.74
C VAL A 46 17.37 14.19 -3.01
N ARG A 47 16.52 14.59 -3.96
CA ARG A 47 16.93 15.33 -5.17
C ARG A 47 17.42 16.74 -4.87
N LEU A 48 16.86 17.40 -3.86
CA LEU A 48 17.14 18.80 -3.52
C LEU A 48 18.35 18.98 -2.59
N VAL A 49 18.79 17.94 -1.89
CA VAL A 49 19.96 18.01 -0.99
C VAL A 49 21.26 17.57 -1.68
N PRO A 50 22.39 18.25 -1.39
CA PRO A 50 23.72 17.76 -1.71
C PRO A 50 23.94 16.31 -1.22
N SER A 51 24.71 15.52 -1.97
CA SER A 51 24.89 14.07 -1.74
C SER A 51 25.33 13.73 -0.32
N PHE A 52 26.15 14.57 0.32
CA PHE A 52 26.63 14.38 1.69
C PHE A 52 25.55 14.58 2.78
N LEU A 53 24.45 15.29 2.47
CA LEU A 53 23.32 15.52 3.40
C LEU A 53 22.19 14.50 3.24
N ARG A 54 22.21 13.68 2.18
CA ARG A 54 21.16 12.68 1.91
C ARG A 54 20.90 11.74 3.09
N PRO A 55 21.90 11.19 3.81
CA PRO A 55 21.65 10.31 4.95
C PRO A 55 20.91 11.03 6.09
N LEU A 56 21.24 12.30 6.33
CA LEU A 56 20.64 13.10 7.40
C LEU A 56 19.17 13.41 7.10
N VAL A 57 18.87 13.86 5.88
CA VAL A 57 17.50 14.15 5.43
C VAL A 57 16.65 12.88 5.40
N THR A 58 17.22 11.79 4.89
CA THR A 58 16.56 10.48 4.94
C THR A 58 16.25 10.06 6.37
N LYS A 59 17.18 10.25 7.31
CA LYS A 59 16.98 9.92 8.73
C LYS A 59 15.98 10.87 9.43
N LEU A 60 15.89 12.13 9.02
CA LEU A 60 14.91 13.10 9.53
C LEU A 60 13.49 12.75 9.07
N ILE A 61 13.32 12.41 7.80
CA ILE A 61 12.02 12.01 7.23
C ILE A 61 11.61 10.65 7.78
N LYS A 62 12.51 9.66 7.78
CA LYS A 62 12.31 8.34 8.43
C LYS A 62 12.26 8.42 9.97
N GLY A 63 12.66 9.54 10.57
CA GLY A 63 12.59 9.75 12.02
C GLY A 63 11.15 9.82 12.52
N ARG A 64 10.19 10.07 11.63
CA ARG A 64 8.74 10.06 11.88
C ARG A 64 8.13 8.68 11.60
N ASN A 65 8.85 7.62 11.95
CA ASN A 65 8.51 6.22 11.61
C ASN A 65 7.28 5.64 12.33
N ALA A 66 6.49 6.43 13.05
CA ALA A 66 5.33 5.91 13.77
C ALA A 66 4.28 5.30 12.82
N ASP A 67 3.98 6.01 11.73
CA ASP A 67 3.04 5.56 10.71
C ASP A 67 3.54 4.30 9.99
N GLN A 68 4.82 4.28 9.59
CA GLN A 68 5.44 3.10 8.98
C GLN A 68 5.37 1.89 9.94
N LYS A 69 5.75 2.08 11.21
CA LYS A 69 5.74 1.01 12.21
C LYS A 69 4.33 0.47 12.42
N PHE A 70 3.33 1.34 12.47
CA PHE A 70 1.93 0.93 12.58
C PHE A 70 1.54 0.06 11.38
N VAL A 71 1.70 0.56 10.16
CA VAL A 71 1.37 -0.18 8.93
C VAL A 71 2.11 -1.52 8.86
N PHE A 72 3.41 -1.53 9.19
CA PHE A 72 4.23 -2.73 9.15
C PHE A 72 3.79 -3.74 10.21
N SER A 73 3.39 -3.31 11.40
CA SER A 73 2.89 -4.22 12.43
C SER A 73 1.64 -4.97 11.98
N ILE A 74 0.70 -4.28 11.32
CA ILE A 74 -0.50 -4.90 10.75
C ILE A 74 -0.13 -5.88 9.63
N MET A 75 0.69 -5.45 8.66
CA MET A 75 1.13 -6.33 7.58
C MET A 75 1.86 -7.57 8.11
N THR A 76 2.75 -7.42 9.09
CA THR A 76 3.46 -8.54 9.72
C THR A 76 2.50 -9.50 10.39
N GLN A 77 1.54 -9.00 11.16
CA GLN A 77 0.52 -9.83 11.80
C GLN A 77 -0.25 -10.67 10.77
N MET A 78 -0.67 -10.06 9.65
CA MET A 78 -1.37 -10.76 8.58
C MET A 78 -0.52 -11.84 7.91
N ILE A 79 0.76 -11.53 7.66
CA ILE A 79 1.70 -12.48 7.07
C ILE A 79 1.88 -13.68 8.00
N GLU A 80 2.13 -13.44 9.28
CA GLU A 80 2.31 -14.49 10.29
C GLU A 80 1.06 -15.36 10.44
N GLN A 81 -0.13 -14.76 10.44
CA GLN A 81 -1.41 -15.49 10.48
C GLN A 81 -1.57 -16.41 9.27
N ARG A 82 -1.28 -15.94 8.05
CA ARG A 82 -1.40 -16.79 6.85
C ARG A 82 -0.33 -17.88 6.81
N LEU A 83 0.90 -17.59 7.24
CA LEU A 83 1.97 -18.59 7.34
C LEU A 83 1.64 -19.69 8.36
N ALA A 84 1.10 -19.31 9.52
CA ALA A 84 0.64 -20.27 10.54
C ALA A 84 -0.54 -21.12 10.02
N TYR A 85 -1.48 -20.50 9.30
CA TYR A 85 -2.57 -21.21 8.63
C TYR A 85 -2.04 -22.24 7.61
N ASN A 86 -1.11 -21.84 6.75
CA ASN A 86 -0.52 -22.72 5.73
C ASN A 86 0.29 -23.87 6.36
N THR A 87 0.92 -23.63 7.51
CA THR A 87 1.68 -24.65 8.26
C THR A 87 0.76 -25.67 8.93
N SER A 88 -0.34 -25.21 9.51
CA SER A 88 -1.29 -26.04 10.27
C SER A 88 -2.34 -26.75 9.40
N THR A 89 -2.54 -26.29 8.16
CA THR A 89 -3.60 -26.78 7.26
C THR A 89 -2.99 -27.44 6.02
N PRO A 90 -3.32 -28.72 5.74
CA PRO A 90 -2.92 -29.39 4.51
C PRO A 90 -3.37 -28.61 3.27
N GLU A 91 -2.53 -28.57 2.24
CA GLU A 91 -2.78 -27.79 1.01
C GLU A 91 -4.15 -28.09 0.38
N SER A 92 -4.56 -29.36 0.34
CA SER A 92 -5.87 -29.79 -0.18
C SER A 92 -7.07 -29.25 0.61
N SER A 93 -6.86 -28.79 1.84
CA SER A 93 -7.89 -28.25 2.74
C SER A 93 -7.76 -26.73 2.93
N ARG A 94 -6.80 -26.09 2.25
CA ARG A 94 -6.63 -24.63 2.36
C ARG A 94 -7.76 -23.92 1.63
N ARG A 95 -8.29 -22.89 2.27
CA ARG A 95 -9.22 -21.96 1.63
C ARG A 95 -8.49 -21.12 0.60
N ASN A 96 -9.21 -20.75 -0.45
CA ASN A 96 -8.74 -19.79 -1.44
C ASN A 96 -8.35 -18.45 -0.78
N PRO A 97 -7.29 -17.80 -1.26
CA PRO A 97 -6.89 -16.49 -0.78
C PRO A 97 -7.99 -15.46 -1.05
N GLN A 98 -8.28 -14.63 -0.04
CA GLN A 98 -9.29 -13.57 -0.12
C GLN A 98 -8.66 -12.19 -0.36
N THR A 99 -7.34 -12.08 -0.18
CA THR A 99 -6.60 -10.83 -0.33
C THR A 99 -5.35 -11.07 -1.17
N PHE A 100 -4.81 -9.99 -1.75
CA PHE A 100 -3.52 -10.06 -2.44
C PHE A 100 -2.42 -10.59 -1.51
N THR A 101 -2.41 -10.18 -0.24
CA THR A 101 -1.42 -10.65 0.75
C THR A 101 -1.46 -12.16 0.90
N GLU A 102 -2.65 -12.74 1.04
CA GLU A 102 -2.81 -14.20 1.15
C GLU A 102 -2.40 -14.90 -0.15
N GLY A 103 -2.84 -14.38 -1.30
CA GLY A 103 -2.51 -14.97 -2.60
C GLY A 103 -1.01 -14.91 -2.89
N TYR A 104 -0.35 -13.81 -2.51
CA TYR A 104 1.09 -13.68 -2.62
C TYR A 104 1.80 -14.73 -1.76
N ILE A 105 1.42 -14.88 -0.49
CA ILE A 105 2.03 -15.87 0.43
C ILE A 105 1.83 -17.31 -0.06
N ASP A 106 0.63 -17.64 -0.57
CA ASP A 106 0.30 -18.99 -0.99
C ASP A 106 1.09 -19.47 -2.22
N HIS A 107 1.46 -18.55 -3.11
CA HIS A 107 2.14 -18.88 -4.38
C HIS A 107 3.62 -18.50 -4.38
N HIS A 108 4.15 -17.94 -3.28
CA HIS A 108 5.57 -17.62 -3.18
C HIS A 108 6.38 -18.82 -2.70
N PRO A 109 7.62 -19.02 -3.19
CA PRO A 109 8.51 -20.03 -2.64
C PRO A 109 8.78 -19.84 -1.13
N SER A 110 8.88 -20.97 -0.43
CA SER A 110 8.89 -21.10 1.03
C SER A 110 10.20 -20.67 1.72
N ASP A 111 11.21 -20.26 0.96
CA ASP A 111 12.53 -19.83 1.42
C ASP A 111 12.59 -18.33 1.78
N HIS A 112 11.50 -17.59 1.58
CA HIS A 112 11.44 -16.17 1.91
C HIS A 112 11.21 -15.92 3.40
N THR A 113 12.02 -15.04 3.99
CA THR A 113 11.78 -14.54 5.34
C THR A 113 10.54 -13.65 5.38
N THR A 114 9.89 -13.55 6.55
CA THR A 114 8.77 -12.60 6.79
C THR A 114 9.12 -11.18 6.34
N ALA A 115 10.37 -10.76 6.52
CA ALA A 115 10.85 -9.44 6.10
C ALA A 115 10.83 -9.28 4.56
N ASN A 116 11.18 -10.31 3.80
CA ASN A 116 11.14 -10.27 2.35
C ASN A 116 9.69 -10.18 1.85
N ILE A 117 8.80 -11.01 2.41
CA ILE A 117 7.36 -11.00 2.08
C ILE A 117 6.77 -9.62 2.39
N LEU A 118 7.04 -9.09 3.59
CA LEU A 118 6.61 -7.76 4.01
C LEU A 118 7.08 -6.68 3.03
N ASN A 119 8.36 -6.70 2.64
CA ASN A 119 8.91 -5.71 1.74
C ASN A 119 8.24 -5.74 0.35
N SER A 120 7.97 -6.94 -0.19
CA SER A 120 7.28 -7.10 -1.48
C SER A 120 5.85 -6.59 -1.43
N ILE A 121 5.09 -6.97 -0.41
CA ILE A 121 3.70 -6.53 -0.23
C ILE A 121 3.66 -5.01 -0.03
N ASN A 122 4.50 -4.48 0.86
CA ASN A 122 4.58 -3.05 1.13
C ASN A 122 4.94 -2.25 -0.14
N THR A 123 5.96 -2.69 -0.87
CA THR A 123 6.39 -2.01 -2.11
C THR A 123 5.26 -1.94 -3.12
N THR A 124 4.53 -3.04 -3.29
CA THR A 124 3.41 -3.13 -4.24
C THR A 124 2.24 -2.24 -3.79
N TRP A 125 1.87 -2.29 -2.52
CA TRP A 125 0.78 -1.49 -1.96
C TRP A 125 1.09 0.02 -1.98
N VAL A 126 2.31 0.42 -1.61
CA VAL A 126 2.73 1.83 -1.65
C VAL A 126 2.76 2.34 -3.08
N THR A 127 3.33 1.58 -4.02
CA THR A 127 3.43 2.02 -5.43
C THR A 127 2.06 2.21 -6.07
N SER A 128 1.14 1.26 -5.87
CA SER A 128 -0.23 1.39 -6.37
C SER A 128 -0.99 2.53 -5.71
N SER A 129 -0.82 2.72 -4.40
CA SER A 129 -1.48 3.80 -3.65
C SER A 129 -0.90 5.20 -3.93
N LEU A 130 0.29 5.30 -4.51
CA LEU A 130 0.84 6.55 -5.04
C LEU A 130 0.35 6.84 -6.46
N ALA A 131 0.35 5.84 -7.34
CA ALA A 131 0.07 6.02 -8.76
C ALA A 131 -1.43 6.19 -9.07
N ILE A 132 -2.28 5.31 -8.52
CA ILE A 132 -3.70 5.25 -8.87
C ILE A 132 -4.43 6.57 -8.57
N PRO A 133 -4.26 7.24 -7.40
CA PRO A 133 -4.95 8.50 -7.14
C PRO A 133 -4.64 9.61 -8.16
N ILE A 134 -3.39 9.66 -8.63
CA ILE A 134 -2.94 10.61 -9.66
C ILE A 134 -3.67 10.32 -10.98
N LEU A 135 -3.66 9.07 -11.41
CA LEU A 135 -4.36 8.64 -12.63
C LEU A 135 -5.87 8.89 -12.54
N THR A 136 -6.49 8.59 -11.41
CA THR A 136 -7.91 8.85 -11.17
C THR A 136 -8.21 10.35 -11.23
N CYS A 137 -7.36 11.20 -10.66
CA CYS A 137 -7.55 12.65 -10.75
C CYS A 137 -7.45 13.16 -12.19
N HIS A 138 -6.48 12.67 -12.96
CA HIS A 138 -6.34 13.03 -14.38
C HIS A 138 -7.54 12.56 -15.20
N LEU A 139 -7.99 11.32 -14.98
CA LEU A 139 -9.18 10.79 -15.65
C LEU A 139 -10.42 11.64 -15.32
N LEU A 140 -10.66 11.93 -14.03
CA LEU A 140 -11.79 12.76 -13.62
C LEU A 140 -11.71 14.15 -14.26
N GLN A 141 -10.53 14.78 -14.24
CA GLN A 141 -10.33 16.08 -14.87
C GLN A 141 -10.64 16.02 -16.38
N ASP A 142 -10.15 15.00 -17.07
CA ASP A 142 -10.38 14.82 -18.51
C ASP A 142 -11.86 14.66 -18.85
N LEU A 143 -12.59 13.85 -18.07
CA LEU A 143 -14.04 13.68 -18.20
C LEU A 143 -14.82 14.99 -17.99
N TYR A 144 -14.36 15.85 -17.08
CA TYR A 144 -14.99 17.16 -16.84
C TYR A 144 -14.66 18.18 -17.94
N THR A 145 -13.45 18.15 -18.50
CA THR A 145 -13.03 19.13 -19.52
C THR A 145 -13.48 18.75 -20.94
N HIS A 146 -13.71 17.47 -21.20
CA HIS A 146 -14.08 16.97 -22.52
C HIS A 146 -15.40 16.19 -22.45
N ALA A 147 -16.51 16.92 -22.35
CA ALA A 147 -17.86 16.35 -22.23
C ALA A 147 -18.25 15.40 -23.40
N ALA A 148 -17.52 15.45 -24.52
CA ALA A 148 -17.65 14.51 -25.62
C ALA A 148 -17.33 13.05 -25.25
N HIS A 149 -16.62 12.81 -24.14
CA HIS A 149 -16.34 11.45 -23.64
C HIS A 149 -17.49 10.84 -22.83
N LEU A 150 -18.41 11.65 -22.30
CA LEU A 150 -19.49 11.16 -21.44
C LEU A 150 -20.47 10.21 -22.16
N PRO A 151 -20.89 10.46 -23.42
CA PRO A 151 -21.77 9.53 -24.15
C PRO A 151 -21.11 8.19 -24.48
N ALA A 152 -19.78 8.08 -24.44
CA ALA A 152 -19.07 6.82 -24.70
C ALA A 152 -18.97 5.92 -23.46
N LEU A 153 -19.41 6.40 -22.29
CA LEU A 153 -19.39 5.68 -21.01
C LEU A 153 -20.75 5.08 -20.62
N THR A 154 -21.78 5.32 -21.43
CA THR A 154 -23.15 4.78 -21.28
C THR A 154 -23.40 3.67 -22.28
#